data_AF-A0A4D6RIM7-F1
#
_entry.id   AF-A0A4D6RIM7-F1
#
_cell.length_a   1.000
_cell.length_b   1.000
_cell.length_c   1.000
_cell.angle_alpha   90.00
_cell.angle_beta   90.00
_cell.angle_gamma   90.00
#
_symmetry.space_group_name_H-M   'P 1'
#
loop_
_entity.id
_entity.type
_entity.pdbx_description
1 polymer ?
#
loop_
_entity_poly.entity_id
_entity_poly.type
_entity_poly.pdbx_seq_one_letter_code
_entity_poly.pdbx_strand_id
1 'polypeptide(L)'
;LIVSVLSFLIFVKHIRKVTDPFVDPGLGKNIPFMIGVLCGGIIFGTVAGFVSMVPYMMKDVHQLSTAEIGSVIIFPGTMSVIIFGYIGGILVDRRGPLYVLNIGVTFLSVSFLTASFLLETTSWFMTIIIVFVLGGLSFTKTVISTIVSSSLKQQEAGAGMSLL
;
A
#
# COMPACT_ATOMS: atom_id res chain seq x y z
N LEU A 1 -12.70 13.19 -19.28
CA LEU A 1 -13.55 12.22 -18.55
C LEU A 1 -14.38 11.36 -19.50
N ILE A 2 -15.24 11.93 -20.36
CA ILE A 2 -16.06 11.17 -21.32
C ILE A 2 -15.21 10.28 -22.25
N VAL A 3 -14.16 10.84 -22.86
CA VAL A 3 -13.23 10.06 -23.72
C VAL A 3 -12.58 8.91 -22.94
N SER A 4 -12.16 9.14 -21.69
CA SER A 4 -11.56 8.11 -20.84
C SER A 4 -12.54 6.98 -20.54
N VAL A 5 -13.80 7.29 -20.23
CA VAL A 5 -14.85 6.29 -20.01
C VAL A 5 -15.11 5.49 -21.28
N LEU A 6 -15.23 6.15 -22.43
CA LEU A 6 -15.44 5.47 -23.71
C LEU A 6 -14.27 4.54 -24.07
N SER A 7 -13.03 5.02 -23.96
CA SER A 7 -11.83 4.21 -24.20
C SER A 7 -11.74 3.01 -23.26
N PHE A 8 -12.09 3.19 -21.98
CA PHE A 8 -12.13 2.09 -21.01
C PHE A 8 -13.18 1.04 -21.37
N LEU A 9 -14.39 1.46 -21.75
CA LEU A 9 -15.45 0.54 -22.18
C LEU A 9 -15.06 -0.25 -23.46
N ILE A 10 -14.41 0.43 -24.41
CA ILE A 10 -13.88 -0.22 -25.63
C ILE A 10 -12.81 -1.24 -25.25
N PHE A 11 -11.87 -0.88 -24.37
CA PHE A 11 -10.82 -1.78 -23.88
C PHE A 11 -11.42 -3.02 -23.18
N VAL A 12 -12.36 -2.82 -22.26
CA VAL A 12 -13.05 -3.93 -21.55
C VAL A 12 -13.78 -4.84 -22.53
N LYS A 13 -14.43 -4.28 -23.56
CA LYS A 13 -15.11 -5.08 -24.59
C LYS A 13 -14.12 -5.83 -25.48
N HIS A 14 -12.97 -5.23 -25.78
CA HIS A 14 -11.92 -5.84 -26.60
C HIS A 14 -11.25 -7.01 -25.87
N ILE A 15 -10.79 -6.80 -24.63
CA ILE A 15 -10.05 -7.82 -23.87
C ILE A 15 -10.91 -9.05 -23.53
N ARG A 16 -12.24 -8.88 -23.42
CA ARG A 16 -13.20 -10.00 -23.24
C ARG A 16 -13.43 -10.84 -24.50
N LYS A 17 -13.07 -10.34 -25.68
CA LYS A 17 -13.28 -11.03 -26.96
C LYS A 17 -12.04 -11.73 -27.49
N VAL A 18 -10.85 -11.32 -27.06
CA VAL A 18 -9.57 -11.90 -27.48
C VAL A 18 -9.38 -13.26 -26.83
N THR A 19 -8.87 -14.23 -27.60
CA THR A 19 -8.66 -15.62 -27.16
C THR A 19 -7.51 -15.79 -26.17
N ASP A 20 -6.47 -14.97 -26.27
CA ASP A 20 -5.34 -14.92 -25.34
C ASP A 20 -5.11 -13.47 -24.86
N PRO A 21 -5.94 -12.98 -23.92
CA PRO A 21 -5.84 -11.61 -23.45
C PRO A 21 -4.61 -11.43 -22.55
N PHE A 22 -3.92 -10.29 -22.69
CA PHE A 22 -2.79 -9.94 -21.81
C PHE A 22 -3.16 -9.94 -20.32
N VAL A 23 -4.39 -9.55 -19.99
CA VAL A 23 -5.00 -9.71 -18.66
C VAL A 23 -6.26 -10.52 -18.82
N ASP A 24 -6.27 -11.76 -18.29
CA ASP A 24 -7.44 -12.62 -18.33
C ASP A 24 -8.60 -12.00 -17.51
N PRO A 25 -9.75 -11.65 -18.13
CA PRO A 25 -10.93 -11.18 -17.42
C PRO A 25 -11.45 -12.19 -16.38
N GLY A 26 -11.08 -13.47 -16.50
CA GLY A 26 -11.32 -14.53 -15.52
C GLY A 26 -10.69 -14.26 -14.15
N LEU A 27 -9.60 -13.47 -14.08
CA LEU A 27 -9.02 -13.00 -12.82
C LEU A 27 -10.02 -12.21 -11.98
N GLY A 28 -10.93 -11.48 -12.63
CA GLY A 28 -12.03 -10.77 -11.97
C GLY A 28 -13.01 -11.69 -11.22
N LYS A 29 -13.03 -12.98 -11.52
CA LYS A 29 -13.84 -14.00 -10.83
C LYS A 29 -13.08 -14.68 -9.70
N ASN A 30 -11.76 -14.53 -9.65
CA ASN A 30 -10.93 -15.07 -8.58
C ASN A 30 -11.09 -14.18 -7.34
N ILE A 31 -11.95 -14.62 -6.41
CA ILE A 31 -12.32 -13.83 -5.23
C ILE A 31 -11.10 -13.48 -4.36
N PRO A 32 -10.20 -14.42 -3.99
CA PRO A 32 -8.97 -14.10 -3.26
C PRO A 32 -8.09 -13.06 -3.97
N PHE A 33 -7.92 -13.18 -5.29
CA PHE A 33 -7.18 -12.21 -6.09
C PHE A 33 -7.81 -10.82 -6.03
N MET A 34 -9.12 -10.72 -6.29
CA MET A 34 -9.84 -9.45 -6.30
C MET A 34 -9.85 -8.77 -4.93
N ILE A 35 -10.01 -9.54 -3.85
CA ILE A 35 -9.91 -9.01 -2.48
C ILE A 35 -8.49 -8.47 -2.25
N GLY A 36 -7.46 -9.23 -2.62
CA GLY A 36 -6.06 -8.81 -2.49
C GLY A 36 -5.77 -7.49 -3.24
N VAL A 37 -6.18 -7.40 -4.50
CA VAL A 37 -5.99 -6.19 -5.33
C VAL A 37 -6.76 -4.98 -4.77
N LEU A 38 -8.03 -5.16 -4.38
CA LEU A 38 -8.82 -4.06 -3.82
C LEU A 38 -8.29 -3.60 -2.46
N CYS A 39 -7.96 -4.52 -1.56
CA CYS A 39 -7.35 -4.21 -0.28
C CYS A 39 -5.98 -3.54 -0.46
N GLY A 40 -5.15 -4.06 -1.37
CA GLY A 40 -3.87 -3.48 -1.76
C GLY A 40 -4.02 -2.05 -2.25
N GLY A 41 -4.91 -1.83 -3.23
CA GLY A 41 -5.17 -0.50 -3.78
C GLY A 41 -5.63 0.51 -2.73
N ILE A 42 -6.55 0.12 -1.82
CA ILE A 42 -7.03 1.00 -0.75
C ILE A 42 -5.90 1.33 0.23
N ILE A 43 -5.17 0.33 0.72
CA ILE A 43 -4.11 0.52 1.72
C ILE A 43 -2.95 1.33 1.11
N PHE A 44 -2.45 0.92 -0.06
CA PHE A 44 -1.33 1.58 -0.73
C PHE A 44 -1.71 2.99 -1.16
N GLY A 45 -2.92 3.19 -1.70
CA GLY A 45 -3.42 4.51 -2.06
C GLY A 45 -3.54 5.44 -0.84
N THR A 46 -4.05 4.93 0.29
CA THR A 46 -4.18 5.71 1.52
C THR A 46 -2.81 6.10 2.07
N VAL A 47 -1.86 5.16 2.15
CA VAL A 47 -0.51 5.44 2.65
C VAL A 47 0.25 6.37 1.70
N ALA A 48 0.13 6.18 0.39
CA ALA A 48 0.74 7.07 -0.60
C ALA A 48 0.19 8.50 -0.48
N GLY A 49 -1.13 8.65 -0.36
CA GLY A 49 -1.79 9.93 -0.11
C GLY A 49 -1.27 10.61 1.16
N PHE A 50 -1.24 9.88 2.27
CA PHE A 50 -0.70 10.39 3.54
C PHE A 50 0.76 10.83 3.42
N VAL A 51 1.65 9.95 2.93
CA VAL A 51 3.09 10.24 2.78
C VAL A 51 3.32 11.42 1.85
N SER A 52 2.51 11.58 0.79
CA SER A 52 2.58 12.73 -0.11
C SER A 52 2.18 14.05 0.55
N MET A 53 1.25 14.03 1.53
CA MET A 53 0.85 15.23 2.27
C MET A 53 1.89 15.66 3.32
N VAL A 54 2.65 14.73 3.90
CA VAL A 54 3.57 15.05 5.01
C VAL A 54 4.55 16.19 4.70
N PRO A 55 5.23 16.24 3.54
CA PRO A 55 6.13 17.35 3.21
C PRO A 55 5.43 18.70 3.19
N TYR A 56 4.22 18.78 2.62
CA TYR A 56 3.46 20.02 2.56
C TYR A 56 3.08 20.49 3.96
N MET A 57 2.59 19.58 4.81
CA MET A 57 2.24 19.93 6.17
C MET A 57 3.45 20.34 7.02
N MET A 58 4.56 19.63 6.93
CA MET A 58 5.77 19.98 7.67
C MET A 58 6.34 21.32 7.25
N LYS A 59 6.20 21.67 5.97
CA LYS A 59 6.63 22.95 5.44
C LYS A 59 5.68 24.08 5.84
N ASP A 60 4.38 23.91 5.63
CA ASP A 60 3.41 25.01 5.76
C ASP A 60 3.01 25.26 7.22
N VAL A 61 2.88 24.19 8.04
CA VAL A 61 2.47 24.29 9.45
C VAL A 61 3.68 24.46 10.37
N HIS A 62 4.73 23.65 10.17
CA HIS A 62 5.90 23.62 11.06
C HIS A 62 7.09 24.43 10.54
N GLN A 63 6.98 25.06 9.36
CA GLN A 63 8.01 25.93 8.78
C GLN A 63 9.39 25.28 8.65
N LEU A 64 9.43 23.94 8.51
CA LEU A 64 10.67 23.20 8.37
C LEU A 64 11.27 23.36 6.98
N SER A 65 12.60 23.34 6.90
CA SER A 65 13.30 23.29 5.62
C SER A 65 13.13 21.93 4.94
N THR A 66 13.24 21.89 3.61
CA THR A 66 13.17 20.64 2.83
C THR A 66 14.21 19.61 3.29
N ALA A 67 15.40 20.08 3.71
CA ALA A 67 16.46 19.22 4.20
C ALA A 67 16.08 18.53 5.51
N GLU A 68 15.47 19.26 6.45
CA GLU A 68 14.99 18.70 7.73
C GLU A 68 13.83 17.72 7.51
N ILE A 69 12.88 18.04 6.64
CA ILE A 69 11.77 17.13 6.30
C ILE A 69 12.31 15.80 5.76
N GLY A 70 13.24 15.86 4.80
CA GLY A 70 13.82 14.66 4.20
C GLY A 70 14.62 13.84 5.21
N SER A 71 15.54 14.49 5.94
CA SER A 71 16.51 13.81 6.82
C SER A 71 15.93 13.38 8.17
N VAL A 72 15.08 14.19 8.79
CA VAL A 72 14.59 13.96 10.16
C VAL A 72 13.22 13.30 10.16
N ILE A 73 12.33 13.66 9.22
CA ILE A 73 10.94 13.17 9.22
C ILE A 73 10.81 11.91 8.36
N ILE A 74 11.22 11.97 7.09
CA ILE A 74 10.94 10.90 6.11
C ILE A 74 11.96 9.76 6.19
N PHE A 75 13.25 10.08 6.30
CA PHE A 75 14.32 9.08 6.24
C PHE A 75 14.23 7.99 7.32
N PRO A 76 13.95 8.28 8.60
CA PRO A 76 13.77 7.21 9.60
C PRO A 76 12.62 6.27 9.24
N GLY A 77 11.54 6.82 8.69
CA GLY A 77 10.40 6.05 8.21
C GLY A 77 10.76 5.09 7.08
N THR A 78 11.47 5.57 6.06
CA THR A 78 11.85 4.72 4.93
C THR A 78 12.86 3.64 5.35
N MET A 79 13.76 3.94 6.28
CA MET A 79 14.65 2.93 6.88
C MET A 79 13.87 1.86 7.65
N SER A 80 12.79 2.25 8.34
CA SER A 80 11.97 1.29 9.07
C SER A 80 11.36 0.22 8.17
N VAL A 81 11.11 0.52 6.88
CA VAL A 81 10.55 -0.44 5.90
C VAL A 81 11.42 -1.69 5.79
N ILE A 82 12.74 -1.55 5.87
CA ILE A 82 13.69 -2.66 5.79
C ILE A 82 13.50 -3.60 7.00
N ILE A 83 13.45 -3.02 8.19
CA ILE A 83 13.32 -3.75 9.46
C ILE A 83 11.95 -4.43 9.53
N PHE A 84 10.88 -3.68 9.32
CA PHE A 84 9.50 -4.20 9.37
C PHE A 84 9.21 -5.17 8.23
N GLY A 85 9.81 -4.97 7.05
CA GLY A 85 9.70 -5.91 5.93
C GLY A 85 10.31 -7.27 6.26
N TYR A 86 11.52 -7.28 6.82
CA TYR A 86 12.19 -8.50 7.28
C TYR A 86 11.39 -9.22 8.38
N ILE A 87 10.95 -8.48 9.41
CA ILE A 87 10.12 -9.02 10.49
C ILE A 87 8.80 -9.55 9.94
N GLY A 88 8.19 -8.83 8.98
CA GLY A 88 6.94 -9.20 8.34
C GLY A 88 7.02 -10.54 7.63
N GLY A 89 8.09 -10.77 6.85
CA GLY A 89 8.34 -12.05 6.19
C GLY A 89 8.41 -13.20 7.19
N ILE A 90 9.25 -13.07 8.22
CA ILE A 90 9.37 -14.10 9.28
C ILE A 90 8.02 -14.36 9.97
N LEU A 91 7.24 -13.31 10.21
CA LEU A 91 5.98 -13.43 10.93
C LEU A 91 4.91 -14.08 10.07
N VAL A 92 4.91 -13.86 8.75
CA VAL A 92 4.02 -14.54 7.80
C VAL A 92 4.33 -16.04 7.80
N ASP A 93 5.61 -16.40 7.75
CA ASP A 93 6.03 -17.81 7.75
C ASP A 93 5.68 -18.52 9.07
N ARG A 94 5.79 -17.82 10.21
CA ARG A 94 5.58 -18.43 11.55
C ARG A 94 4.14 -18.42 12.05
N ARG A 95 3.37 -17.38 11.75
CA ARG A 95 2.04 -17.12 12.33
C ARG A 95 0.93 -17.03 11.27
N GLY A 96 1.30 -17.09 9.99
CA GLY A 96 0.38 -17.03 8.87
C GLY A 96 0.05 -15.60 8.43
N PRO A 97 -0.43 -15.44 7.18
CA PRO A 97 -0.66 -14.14 6.55
C PRO A 97 -1.70 -13.28 7.29
N LEU A 98 -2.83 -13.86 7.71
CA LEU A 98 -3.91 -13.11 8.37
C LEU A 98 -3.49 -12.47 9.70
N TYR A 99 -2.61 -13.14 10.45
CA TYR A 99 -2.07 -12.60 11.70
C TYR A 99 -1.23 -11.33 11.44
N VAL A 100 -0.36 -11.38 10.42
CA VAL A 100 0.47 -10.23 10.04
C VAL A 100 -0.36 -9.11 9.45
N LEU A 101 -1.42 -9.43 8.69
CA LEU A 101 -2.34 -8.43 8.14
C LEU A 101 -3.01 -7.63 9.26
N ASN A 102 -3.51 -8.32 10.29
CA ASN A 102 -4.13 -7.66 11.45
C ASN A 102 -3.16 -6.73 12.18
N ILE A 103 -1.89 -7.13 12.34
CA ILE A 103 -0.86 -6.26 12.92
C ILE A 103 -0.64 -5.03 12.05
N GLY A 104 -0.45 -5.22 10.74
CA GLY A 104 -0.22 -4.12 9.80
C GLY A 104 -1.37 -3.12 9.77
N VAL A 105 -2.62 -3.60 9.68
CA VAL A 105 -3.82 -2.76 9.69
C VAL A 105 -3.98 -2.03 11.03
N THR A 106 -3.68 -2.70 12.15
CA THR A 106 -3.71 -2.06 13.48
C THR A 106 -2.66 -0.95 13.58
N PHE A 107 -1.42 -1.21 13.12
CA PHE A 107 -0.36 -0.21 13.05
C PHE A 107 -0.79 1.01 12.23
N LEU A 108 -1.33 0.79 11.03
CA LEU A 108 -1.81 1.87 10.15
C LEU A 108 -2.94 2.66 10.81
N SER A 109 -3.93 1.96 11.39
CA SER A 109 -5.10 2.58 12.02
C SER A 109 -4.71 3.46 13.21
N VAL A 110 -3.87 2.91 14.12
CA VAL A 110 -3.37 3.66 15.27
C VAL A 110 -2.53 4.85 14.82
N SER A 111 -1.69 4.68 13.80
CA SER A 111 -0.82 5.76 13.31
C SER A 111 -1.62 6.90 12.70
N PHE A 112 -2.62 6.59 11.86
CA PHE A 112 -3.48 7.61 11.25
C PHE A 112 -4.39 8.29 12.27
N LEU A 113 -4.92 7.54 13.23
CA LEU A 113 -5.71 8.12 14.33
C LEU A 113 -4.83 9.07 15.16
N THR A 114 -3.63 8.64 15.52
CA THR A 114 -2.67 9.44 16.29
C THR A 114 -2.23 10.68 15.51
N ALA A 115 -1.98 10.53 14.20
CA ALA A 115 -1.74 11.66 13.32
C ALA A 115 -2.90 12.65 13.43
N SER A 116 -4.15 12.23 13.20
CA SER A 116 -5.32 13.10 13.24
C SER A 116 -5.43 14.02 14.46
N PHE A 117 -4.89 13.64 15.62
CA PHE A 117 -4.89 14.45 16.84
C PHE A 117 -3.61 15.26 17.08
N LEU A 118 -2.45 14.80 16.60
CA LEU A 118 -1.13 15.35 16.93
C LEU A 118 -0.47 16.17 15.80
N LEU A 119 -1.15 16.37 14.66
CA LEU A 119 -0.60 17.06 13.48
C LEU A 119 -0.06 18.47 13.79
N GLU A 120 -0.68 19.19 14.73
CA GLU A 120 -0.36 20.59 15.04
C GLU A 120 0.56 20.76 16.26
N THR A 121 0.83 19.71 17.03
CA THR A 121 1.47 19.87 18.35
C THR A 121 3.00 19.97 18.26
N THR A 122 3.66 18.96 17.72
CA THR A 122 5.13 18.94 17.64
C THR A 122 5.56 18.13 16.43
N SER A 123 6.36 18.76 15.56
CA SER A 123 6.88 18.17 14.33
C SER A 123 7.55 16.80 14.52
N TRP A 124 8.27 16.60 15.63
CA TRP A 124 8.97 15.35 15.93
C TRP A 124 8.06 14.12 16.09
N PHE A 125 6.80 14.29 16.49
CA PHE A 125 5.85 13.16 16.55
C PHE A 125 5.59 12.58 15.16
N MET A 126 5.69 13.39 14.10
CA MET A 126 5.50 12.91 12.73
C MET A 126 6.57 11.92 12.30
N THR A 127 7.81 12.03 12.79
CA THR A 127 8.84 11.01 12.53
C THR A 127 8.41 9.65 13.06
N ILE A 128 7.91 9.60 14.30
CA ILE A 128 7.43 8.36 14.92
C ILE A 128 6.23 7.84 14.14
N ILE A 129 5.25 8.70 13.86
CA ILE A 129 4.06 8.30 13.09
C ILE A 129 4.46 7.71 11.73
N ILE A 130 5.35 8.35 10.98
CA ILE A 130 5.80 7.86 9.67
C ILE A 130 6.49 6.49 9.77
N VAL A 131 7.27 6.25 10.83
CA VAL A 131 7.89 4.94 11.08
C VAL A 131 6.81 3.86 11.25
N PHE A 132 5.77 4.14 12.02
CA PHE A 132 4.69 3.17 12.23
C PHE A 132 3.78 3.03 11.00
N VAL A 133 3.52 4.11 10.24
CA VAL A 133 2.77 4.05 8.98
C VAL A 133 3.52 3.18 7.96
N LEU A 134 4.81 3.43 7.75
CA LEU A 134 5.61 2.68 6.77
C LEU A 134 5.92 1.25 7.26
N GLY A 135 6.05 1.04 8.57
CA GLY A 135 6.13 -0.30 9.15
C GLY A 135 4.83 -1.10 8.96
N GLY A 136 3.67 -0.48 9.21
CA GLY A 136 2.36 -1.07 8.94
C GLY A 136 2.15 -1.36 7.45
N LEU A 137 2.61 -0.47 6.57
CA LEU A 137 2.64 -0.71 5.13
C LEU A 137 3.51 -1.94 4.78
N SER A 138 4.69 -2.11 5.37
CA SER A 138 5.53 -3.28 5.13
C SER A 138 4.81 -4.59 5.47
N PHE A 139 4.15 -4.66 6.62
CA PHE A 139 3.40 -5.85 7.01
C PHE A 139 2.23 -6.16 6.08
N THR A 140 1.40 -5.15 5.78
CA THR A 140 0.25 -5.31 4.89
C THR A 140 0.68 -5.65 3.47
N LYS A 141 1.72 -5.01 2.94
CA LYS A 141 2.26 -5.28 1.60
C LYS A 141 2.75 -6.71 1.45
N THR A 142 3.50 -7.24 2.41
CA THR A 142 3.98 -8.62 2.36
C THR A 142 2.80 -9.59 2.28
N VAL A 143 1.79 -9.43 3.13
CA VAL A 143 0.64 -10.32 3.14
C VAL A 143 -0.18 -10.23 1.85
N ILE A 144 -0.48 -9.01 1.39
CA ILE A 144 -1.26 -8.81 0.16
C ILE A 144 -0.53 -9.43 -1.03
N SER A 145 0.78 -9.22 -1.13
CA SER A 145 1.62 -9.83 -2.15
C SER A 145 1.55 -11.35 -2.11
N THR A 146 1.65 -11.97 -0.93
CA THR A 146 1.54 -13.42 -0.76
C THR A 146 0.15 -13.95 -1.13
N ILE A 147 -0.93 -13.27 -0.73
CA ILE A 147 -2.31 -13.68 -1.05
C ILE A 147 -2.55 -13.62 -2.56
N VAL A 148 -2.16 -12.51 -3.20
CA VAL A 148 -2.32 -12.33 -4.65
C VAL A 148 -1.48 -13.36 -5.39
N SER A 149 -0.19 -13.50 -5.07
CA SER A 149 0.68 -14.44 -5.77
C SER A 149 0.25 -15.89 -5.63
N SER A 150 -0.23 -16.30 -4.44
CA SER A 150 -0.68 -17.67 -4.19
C SER A 150 -2.06 -17.98 -4.81
N SER A 151 -2.85 -16.94 -5.11
CA SER A 151 -4.15 -17.09 -5.78
C SER A 151 -4.04 -17.27 -7.30
N LEU A 152 -2.88 -17.01 -7.89
CA LEU A 152 -2.66 -16.99 -9.34
C LEU A 152 -2.04 -18.30 -9.84
N LYS A 153 -2.44 -18.74 -11.04
CA LYS A 153 -1.71 -19.79 -11.75
C LYS A 153 -0.39 -19.24 -12.30
N GLN A 154 0.58 -20.12 -12.52
CA GLN A 154 1.90 -19.74 -13.05
C GLN A 154 1.82 -18.90 -14.34
N GLN A 155 0.86 -19.22 -15.23
CA GLN A 155 0.64 -18.52 -16.50
C GLN A 155 0.07 -17.10 -16.30
N GLU A 156 -0.72 -16.90 -15.25
CA GLU A 156 -1.40 -15.65 -14.94
C GLU A 156 -0.56 -14.76 -13.99
N ALA A 157 0.45 -15.32 -13.33
CA ALA A 157 1.21 -14.66 -12.26
C ALA A 157 1.85 -13.33 -12.71
N GLY A 158 2.42 -13.27 -13.92
CA GLY A 158 3.03 -12.03 -14.44
C GLY A 158 2.01 -10.90 -14.59
N ALA A 159 0.92 -11.17 -15.32
CA ALA A 159 -0.14 -10.20 -15.54
C ALA A 159 -0.90 -9.85 -14.24
N GLY A 160 -1.23 -10.85 -13.42
CA GLY A 160 -1.96 -10.67 -12.17
C GLY A 160 -1.17 -9.88 -11.14
N MET A 161 0.13 -10.16 -10.97
CA MET A 161 0.98 -9.37 -10.06
C MET A 161 1.20 -7.95 -10.56
N SER A 162 1.13 -7.69 -11.88
CA SER A 162 1.21 -6.33 -12.42
C SER A 162 0.00 -5.45 -12.11
N LEU A 163 -1.14 -6.07 -11.76
CA LEU A 163 -2.37 -5.36 -11.40
C LEU A 163 -2.42 -4.95 -9.92
N LEU A 164 -1.53 -5.48 -9.08
CA LEU A 164 -1.39 -5.13 -7.66
C LEU A 164 -0.49 -3.89 -7.49
#